data_AF-A0A7X2P4W5-F1
#
_entry.id   AF-A0A7X2P4W5-F1
#
_cell.length_a   1.000
_cell.length_b   1.000
_cell.length_c   1.000
_cell.angle_alpha   90.00
_cell.angle_beta   90.00
_cell.angle_gamma   90.00
#
_symmetry.space_group_name_H-M   'P 1'
#
loop_
_entity.id
_entity.type
_entity.pdbx_description
1 polymer ?
#
loop_
_entity_poly.entity_id
_entity_poly.type
_entity_poly.pdbx_seq_one_letter_code
_entity_poly.pdbx_strand_id
1 'polypeptide(L)'
;MYIEHHDLDPYPIPKEKSPLYINEPWLVDGSIIRDLGDNKEPEPQEDNIRVYVPLDLNRKAILRRLDDIIMRYDEANEENESDFMFEVERLISQIEIYDQVWFVRHMPEDRKHSAEAKLLVKDFIAALEEIPDGCAETFPFELIEDLRREYFPN
;
A
#
# COMPACT_ATOMS: atom_id res chain seq x y z
N MET A 1 -14.83 -3.16 -3.19
CA MET A 1 -13.94 -2.75 -2.07
C MET A 1 -14.25 -1.30 -1.65
N TYR A 2 -14.13 -0.92 -0.37
CA TYR A 2 -14.17 0.49 0.07
C TYR A 2 -12.74 1.01 0.18
N ILE A 3 -12.37 2.01 -0.62
CA ILE A 3 -11.06 2.67 -0.55
C ILE A 3 -11.09 3.63 0.65
N GLU A 4 -10.17 3.46 1.60
CA GLU A 4 -10.19 4.17 2.87
C GLU A 4 -9.34 5.45 2.83
N HIS A 5 -10.00 6.60 2.73
CA HIS A 5 -9.33 7.90 2.82
C HIS A 5 -8.65 8.13 4.18
N HIS A 6 -7.32 8.07 4.16
CA HIS A 6 -6.47 8.31 5.32
C HIS A 6 -6.38 9.80 5.74
N ASP A 7 -6.56 10.09 7.03
CA ASP A 7 -6.25 11.40 7.63
C ASP A 7 -4.72 11.51 7.87
N LEU A 8 -4.02 12.29 7.04
CA LEU A 8 -2.56 12.46 7.14
C LEU A 8 -2.17 13.66 8.02
N ASP A 9 -1.32 13.44 9.04
CA ASP A 9 -0.57 14.53 9.69
C ASP A 9 0.73 14.81 8.90
N PRO A 10 0.87 15.98 8.26
CA PRO A 10 2.07 16.32 7.49
C PRO A 10 3.29 16.64 8.36
N TYR A 11 3.18 16.70 9.69
CA TYR A 11 4.26 17.07 10.61
C TYR A 11 4.41 16.12 11.82
N PRO A 12 4.58 14.81 11.61
CA PRO A 12 4.59 13.83 12.71
C PRO A 12 5.80 13.94 13.65
N ILE A 13 6.86 14.66 13.25
CA ILE A 13 8.06 14.88 14.08
C ILE A 13 8.24 16.39 14.31
N PRO A 14 8.35 16.84 15.58
CA PRO A 14 8.66 18.23 15.89
C PRO A 14 9.94 18.66 15.18
N LYS A 15 9.90 19.77 14.43
CA LYS A 15 11.03 20.28 13.61
C LYS A 15 12.36 20.43 14.37
N GLU A 16 12.28 20.53 15.69
CA GLU A 16 13.42 20.74 16.61
C GLU A 16 14.09 19.42 17.05
N LYS A 17 13.51 18.26 16.74
CA LYS A 17 14.05 16.94 17.13
C LYS A 17 14.51 16.18 15.89
N SER A 18 15.76 15.73 15.89
CA SER A 18 16.23 14.75 14.92
C SER A 18 15.58 13.39 15.24
N PRO A 19 14.93 12.72 14.28
CA PRO A 19 14.46 11.35 14.49
C PRO A 19 15.67 10.43 14.72
N LEU A 20 15.53 9.49 15.65
CA LEU A 20 16.44 8.34 15.73
C LEU A 20 16.13 7.46 14.51
N TYR A 21 17.08 7.37 13.58
CA TYR A 21 16.93 6.55 12.38
C TYR A 21 17.44 5.14 12.67
N ILE A 22 16.53 4.17 12.73
CA ILE A 22 16.88 2.75 12.83
C ILE A 22 16.77 2.16 11.43
N ASN A 23 17.93 1.86 10.83
CA ASN A 23 18.04 1.28 9.49
C ASN A 23 18.07 -0.26 9.53
N GLU A 24 17.21 -0.85 10.35
CA GLU A 24 17.12 -2.29 10.55
C GLU A 24 15.68 -2.73 10.30
N PRO A 25 15.19 -2.73 9.04
CA PRO A 25 13.79 -3.01 8.71
C PRO A 25 13.35 -4.42 9.11
N TRP A 26 14.28 -5.35 9.34
CA TRP A 26 14.02 -6.69 9.88
C TRP A 26 13.59 -6.70 11.36
N LEU A 27 13.69 -5.58 12.07
CA LEU A 27 13.18 -5.45 13.44
C LEU A 27 11.66 -5.27 13.50
N VAL A 28 11.01 -4.97 12.37
CA VAL A 28 9.55 -4.81 12.33
C VAL A 28 8.91 -6.17 12.64
N ASP A 29 8.19 -6.22 13.76
CA ASP A 29 7.50 -7.43 14.18
C ASP A 29 6.32 -7.73 13.23
N GLY A 30 6.50 -8.74 12.38
CA GLY A 30 5.50 -9.19 11.43
C GLY A 30 4.31 -9.94 12.07
N SER A 31 4.34 -10.24 13.37
CA SER A 31 3.17 -10.80 14.08
C SER A 31 2.12 -9.72 14.35
N ILE A 32 2.55 -8.50 14.70
CA ILE A 32 1.66 -7.35 14.91
C ILE A 32 0.81 -7.11 13.67
N ILE A 33 1.40 -7.13 12.49
CA ILE A 33 0.69 -6.93 11.21
C ILE A 33 -0.43 -7.96 11.00
N ARG A 34 -0.26 -9.19 11.51
CA ARG A 34 -1.24 -10.28 11.37
C ARG A 34 -2.33 -10.23 12.44
N ASP A 35 -2.01 -9.72 13.62
CA ASP A 35 -2.91 -9.70 14.79
C ASP A 35 -3.60 -8.34 15.05
N LEU A 36 -3.29 -7.28 14.29
CA LEU A 36 -3.81 -5.93 14.55
C LEU A 36 -5.35 -5.81 14.50
N GLY A 37 -6.07 -6.73 13.83
CA GLY A 37 -7.53 -6.63 13.70
C GLY A 37 -7.96 -5.22 13.27
N ASP A 38 -8.95 -4.63 13.97
CA ASP A 38 -9.40 -3.25 13.75
C ASP A 38 -8.58 -2.18 14.51
N ASN A 39 -7.67 -2.57 15.42
CA ASN A 39 -6.94 -1.62 16.26
C ASN A 39 -5.73 -1.06 15.51
N LYS A 40 -5.83 0.17 15.01
CA LYS A 40 -4.73 0.85 14.30
C LYS A 40 -3.60 1.33 15.22
N GLU A 41 -3.79 1.30 16.55
CA GLU A 41 -2.80 1.75 17.52
C GLU A 41 -2.23 0.59 18.35
N PRO A 42 -0.90 0.55 18.60
CA PRO A 42 -0.29 -0.45 19.46
C PRO A 42 -0.76 -0.30 20.91
N GLU A 43 -0.89 -1.42 21.62
CA GLU A 43 -1.33 -1.42 23.01
C GLU A 43 -0.45 -0.51 23.90
N PRO A 44 -1.06 0.28 24.79
CA PRO A 44 -0.32 1.15 25.69
C PRO A 44 0.34 0.33 26.82
N GLN A 45 1.66 0.16 26.75
CA GLN A 45 2.50 -0.38 27.83
C GLN A 45 3.42 0.73 28.36
N GLU A 46 3.73 0.68 29.66
CA GLU A 46 4.54 1.71 30.34
C GLU A 46 5.99 1.77 29.83
N ASP A 47 6.52 0.67 29.29
CA ASP A 47 7.88 0.52 28.79
C ASP A 47 8.00 0.55 27.26
N ASN A 48 6.94 1.00 26.57
CA ASN A 48 6.91 1.08 25.12
C ASN A 48 8.02 1.99 24.56
N ILE A 49 8.94 1.40 23.79
CA ILE A 49 9.89 2.12 22.93
C ILE A 49 9.38 2.08 21.50
N ARG A 50 8.94 3.22 20.97
CA ARG A 50 8.44 3.34 19.58
C ARG A 50 9.59 3.60 18.62
N VAL A 51 9.78 2.69 17.67
CA VAL A 51 10.75 2.80 16.59
C VAL A 51 10.01 3.04 15.27
N TYR A 52 10.33 4.14 14.60
CA TYR A 52 9.79 4.44 13.27
C TYR A 52 10.83 4.07 12.20
N VAL A 53 10.50 3.07 11.39
CA VAL A 53 11.33 2.68 10.26
C VAL A 53 10.97 3.56 9.05
N PRO A 54 11.96 4.16 8.37
CA PRO A 54 11.72 4.92 7.14
C PRO A 54 11.02 4.07 6.07
N LEU A 55 9.92 4.59 5.52
CA LEU A 55 9.24 3.99 4.38
C LEU A 55 9.29 4.92 3.19
N ASP A 56 10.00 4.51 2.14
CA ASP A 56 9.96 5.22 0.87
C ASP A 56 8.65 4.90 0.13
N LEU A 57 7.81 5.93 0.00
CA LEU A 57 6.61 5.93 -0.84
C LEU A 57 6.92 6.65 -2.16
N ASN A 58 7.36 5.88 -3.14
CA ASN A 58 7.54 6.35 -4.51
C ASN A 58 7.19 5.22 -5.50
N ARG A 59 6.90 5.59 -6.74
CA ARG A 59 6.50 4.64 -7.81
C ARG A 59 7.41 3.42 -7.90
N LYS A 60 8.73 3.62 -7.90
CA LYS A 60 9.71 2.51 -8.01
C LYS A 60 9.67 1.59 -6.80
N ALA A 61 9.54 2.14 -5.59
CA ALA A 61 9.51 1.35 -4.37
C ALA A 61 8.22 0.52 -4.26
N ILE A 62 7.07 1.08 -4.64
CA ILE A 62 5.78 0.39 -4.61
C ILE A 62 5.76 -0.76 -5.63
N LEU A 63 6.15 -0.49 -6.89
CA LEU A 63 6.21 -1.54 -7.93
C LEU A 63 7.19 -2.66 -7.57
N ARG A 64 8.38 -2.31 -7.03
CA ARG A 64 9.33 -3.34 -6.54
C ARG A 64 8.74 -4.23 -5.45
N ARG A 65 7.90 -3.69 -4.55
CA ARG A 65 7.22 -4.49 -3.53
C ARG A 65 6.15 -5.38 -4.15
N LEU A 66 5.43 -4.91 -5.17
CA LEU A 66 4.48 -5.74 -5.91
C LEU A 66 5.20 -6.90 -6.60
N ASP A 67 6.31 -6.62 -7.31
CA ASP A 67 7.12 -7.66 -7.97
C ASP A 67 7.59 -8.75 -6.98
N ASP A 68 7.98 -8.34 -5.77
CA ASP A 68 8.38 -9.27 -4.70
C ASP A 68 7.22 -10.13 -4.17
N ILE A 69 6.01 -9.56 -4.07
CA ILE A 69 4.80 -10.34 -3.74
C ILE A 69 4.52 -11.34 -4.87
N ILE A 70 4.43 -10.87 -6.13
CA ILE A 70 4.13 -11.72 -7.28
C ILE A 70 5.14 -12.87 -7.38
N MET A 71 6.44 -12.61 -7.23
CA MET A 71 7.47 -13.64 -7.26
C MET A 71 7.33 -14.68 -6.13
N ARG A 72 6.81 -14.28 -4.96
CA ARG A 72 6.61 -15.20 -3.83
C ARG A 72 5.41 -16.13 -4.01
N TYR A 73 4.32 -15.62 -4.58
CA TYR A 73 3.12 -16.40 -4.83
C TYR A 73 3.15 -17.17 -6.17
N ASP A 74 3.90 -16.66 -7.16
CA ASP A 74 4.07 -17.16 -8.53
C ASP A 74 2.77 -17.12 -9.35
N GLU A 75 1.74 -17.83 -8.90
CA GLU A 75 0.40 -17.87 -9.49
C GLU A 75 -0.68 -17.56 -8.44
N ALA A 76 -1.83 -17.06 -8.86
CA ALA A 76 -3.01 -16.91 -8.00
C ALA A 76 -3.93 -18.14 -8.16
N ASN A 77 -4.20 -18.85 -7.08
CA ASN A 77 -5.08 -20.02 -7.05
C ASN A 77 -5.95 -20.04 -5.78
N GLU A 78 -6.96 -20.89 -5.74
CA GLU A 78 -7.93 -20.98 -4.63
C GLU A 78 -7.27 -21.11 -3.24
N GLU A 79 -6.08 -21.73 -3.14
CA GLU A 79 -5.41 -21.96 -1.86
C GLU A 79 -4.72 -20.70 -1.31
N ASN A 80 -4.20 -19.84 -2.19
CA ASN A 80 -3.35 -18.71 -1.80
C ASN A 80 -3.99 -17.33 -2.02
N GLU A 81 -5.11 -17.28 -2.74
CA GLU A 81 -5.73 -16.06 -3.23
C GLU A 81 -5.99 -15.01 -2.15
N SER A 82 -6.50 -15.45 -0.99
CA SER A 82 -6.82 -14.55 0.12
C SER A 82 -5.59 -13.88 0.71
N ASP A 83 -4.50 -14.64 0.91
CA ASP A 83 -3.25 -14.13 1.45
C ASP A 83 -2.54 -13.21 0.43
N PHE A 84 -2.57 -13.59 -0.85
CA PHE A 84 -2.03 -12.79 -1.93
C PHE A 84 -2.77 -11.45 -2.02
N MET A 85 -4.10 -11.47 -2.05
CA MET A 85 -4.95 -10.28 -2.05
C MET A 85 -4.60 -9.38 -0.86
N PHE A 86 -4.56 -9.92 0.36
CA PHE A 86 -4.25 -9.14 1.57
C PHE A 86 -2.91 -8.41 1.48
N GLU A 87 -1.86 -9.05 0.94
CA GLU A 87 -0.57 -8.38 0.74
C GLU A 87 -0.65 -7.26 -0.31
N VAL A 88 -1.40 -7.45 -1.39
CA VAL A 88 -1.58 -6.44 -2.45
C VAL A 88 -2.44 -5.28 -1.97
N GLU A 89 -3.48 -5.50 -1.16
CA GLU A 89 -4.30 -4.45 -0.57
C GLU A 89 -3.47 -3.46 0.26
N ARG A 90 -2.45 -3.95 0.97
CA ARG A 90 -1.52 -3.09 1.72
C ARG A 90 -0.68 -2.20 0.81
N LEU A 91 -0.42 -2.61 -0.44
CA LEU A 91 0.22 -1.75 -1.43
C LEU A 91 -0.77 -0.73 -2.01
N ILE A 92 -2.05 -1.06 -2.10
CA ILE A 92 -3.09 -0.11 -2.50
C ILE A 92 -3.20 1.04 -1.50
N SER A 93 -3.15 0.77 -0.19
CA SER A 93 -3.06 1.84 0.83
C SER A 93 -1.84 2.73 0.62
N GLN A 94 -0.69 2.17 0.20
CA GLN A 94 0.49 2.97 -0.13
C GLN A 94 0.28 3.85 -1.36
N ILE A 95 -0.40 3.32 -2.39
CA ILE A 95 -0.78 4.09 -3.59
C ILE A 95 -1.72 5.22 -3.21
N GLU A 96 -2.71 4.98 -2.36
CA GLU A 96 -3.64 6.00 -1.89
C GLU A 96 -2.94 7.13 -1.14
N ILE A 97 -2.08 6.81 -0.16
CA ILE A 97 -1.30 7.84 0.55
C ILE A 97 -0.42 8.63 -0.43
N TYR A 98 0.22 7.92 -1.37
CA TYR A 98 1.03 8.53 -2.41
C TYR A 98 0.21 9.49 -3.29
N ASP A 99 -1.00 9.10 -3.67
CA ASP A 99 -1.92 9.92 -4.44
C ASP A 99 -2.35 11.16 -3.69
N GLN A 100 -2.83 11.02 -2.45
CA GLN A 100 -3.26 12.14 -1.62
C GLN A 100 -2.13 13.19 -1.44
N VAL A 101 -0.89 12.74 -1.23
CA VAL A 101 0.27 13.65 -1.10
C VAL A 101 0.53 14.41 -2.39
N TRP A 102 0.49 13.73 -3.56
CA TRP A 102 0.70 14.39 -4.85
C TRP A 102 -0.47 15.27 -5.26
N PHE A 103 -1.69 14.86 -4.93
CA PHE A 103 -2.91 15.63 -5.13
C PHE A 103 -2.82 16.98 -4.41
N VAL A 104 -2.44 16.98 -3.13
CA VAL A 104 -2.27 18.22 -2.35
C VAL A 104 -1.17 19.12 -2.95
N ARG A 105 -0.11 18.54 -3.51
CA ARG A 105 1.00 19.29 -4.12
C ARG A 105 0.66 19.92 -5.46
N HIS A 106 -0.11 19.23 -6.30
CA HIS A 106 -0.36 19.65 -7.69
C HIS A 106 -1.76 20.21 -7.93
N MET A 107 -2.73 19.90 -7.06
CA MET A 107 -4.14 20.31 -7.17
C MET A 107 -4.69 20.18 -8.59
N PRO A 108 -4.81 18.96 -9.13
CA PRO A 108 -5.23 18.74 -10.51
C PRO A 108 -6.65 19.28 -10.79
N GLU A 109 -6.87 19.75 -12.01
CA GLU A 109 -8.12 20.41 -12.43
C GLU A 109 -9.35 19.49 -12.33
N ASP A 110 -9.16 18.19 -12.57
CA ASP A 110 -10.20 17.17 -12.50
C ASP A 110 -10.59 16.79 -11.06
N ARG A 111 -9.84 17.29 -10.06
CA ARG A 111 -10.05 17.13 -8.61
C ARG A 111 -10.29 15.69 -8.15
N LYS A 112 -9.75 14.70 -8.86
CA LYS A 112 -9.86 13.28 -8.47
C LYS A 112 -8.53 12.71 -8.00
N HIS A 113 -7.65 12.37 -8.95
CA HIS A 113 -6.38 11.71 -8.67
C HIS A 113 -5.22 12.45 -9.33
N SER A 114 -4.06 12.42 -8.69
CA SER A 114 -2.81 12.97 -9.22
C SER A 114 -2.37 12.24 -10.49
N ALA A 115 -1.66 12.96 -11.38
CA ALA A 115 -1.09 12.35 -12.58
C ALA A 115 -0.05 11.28 -12.22
N GLU A 116 0.69 11.49 -11.13
CA GLU A 116 1.67 10.56 -10.59
C GLU A 116 1.03 9.24 -10.14
N ALA A 117 -0.09 9.30 -9.42
CA ALA A 117 -0.81 8.11 -9.00
C ALA A 117 -1.43 7.38 -10.20
N LYS A 118 -2.04 8.09 -11.15
CA LYS A 118 -2.58 7.48 -12.38
C LYS A 118 -1.50 6.71 -13.15
N LEU A 119 -0.29 7.27 -13.26
CA LEU A 119 0.83 6.56 -13.88
C LEU A 119 1.22 5.31 -13.09
N LEU A 120 1.36 5.42 -11.76
CA LEU A 120 1.67 4.28 -10.89
C LEU A 120 0.60 3.18 -10.97
N VAL A 121 -0.69 3.52 -10.87
CA VAL A 121 -1.79 2.55 -10.92
C VAL A 121 -1.85 1.84 -12.27
N LYS A 122 -1.56 2.55 -13.37
CA LYS A 122 -1.48 1.92 -14.69
C LYS A 122 -0.43 0.81 -14.73
N ASP A 123 0.77 1.07 -14.20
CA ASP A 123 1.83 0.06 -14.16
C ASP A 123 1.53 -1.06 -13.14
N PHE A 124 0.87 -0.71 -12.04
CA PHE A 124 0.44 -1.66 -11.02
C PHE A 124 -0.58 -2.66 -11.57
N ILE A 125 -1.60 -2.17 -12.29
CA ILE A 125 -2.57 -3.01 -13.01
C ILE A 125 -1.85 -3.90 -14.03
N ALA A 126 -0.96 -3.33 -14.83
CA ALA A 126 -0.22 -4.11 -15.83
C ALA A 126 0.58 -5.26 -15.20
N ALA A 127 1.19 -5.05 -14.03
CA ALA A 127 1.87 -6.13 -13.31
C ALA A 127 0.90 -7.19 -12.76
N LEU A 128 -0.29 -6.80 -12.28
CA LEU A 128 -1.31 -7.74 -11.84
C LEU A 128 -1.90 -8.57 -12.99
N GLU A 129 -2.03 -7.99 -14.19
CA GLU A 129 -2.53 -8.69 -15.39
C GLU A 129 -1.59 -9.78 -15.90
N GLU A 130 -0.30 -9.70 -15.56
CA GLU A 130 0.70 -10.71 -15.93
C GLU A 130 0.75 -11.90 -14.95
N ILE A 131 -0.01 -11.85 -13.84
CA ILE A 131 -0.11 -12.97 -12.90
C ILE A 131 -0.76 -14.17 -13.62
N PRO A 132 -0.12 -15.36 -13.62
CA PRO A 132 -0.72 -16.56 -14.17
C PRO A 132 -2.06 -16.91 -13.50
N ASP A 133 -3.04 -17.26 -14.34
CA ASP A 133 -4.34 -17.76 -13.88
C ASP A 133 -4.22 -19.20 -13.38
N GLY A 134 -4.20 -19.36 -12.06
CA GLY A 134 -4.24 -20.64 -11.35
C GLY A 134 -5.64 -21.04 -10.90
N CYS A 135 -6.68 -20.54 -11.58
CA CYS A 135 -8.10 -20.72 -11.23
C CYS A 135 -8.52 -20.03 -9.92
N ALA A 136 -7.93 -18.88 -9.58
CA ALA A 136 -8.43 -18.04 -8.50
C ALA A 136 -9.85 -17.52 -8.80
N GLU A 137 -10.66 -17.32 -7.76
CA GLU A 137 -12.08 -16.97 -7.90
C GLU A 137 -12.28 -15.46 -8.14
N THR A 138 -11.51 -14.61 -7.47
CA THR A 138 -11.71 -13.15 -7.40
C THR A 138 -10.44 -12.32 -7.71
N PHE A 139 -9.30 -12.66 -7.13
CA PHE A 139 -8.01 -12.00 -7.35
C PHE A 139 -7.26 -12.63 -8.53
N PRO A 140 -6.60 -11.84 -9.40
CA PRO A 140 -6.49 -10.38 -9.36
C PRO A 140 -7.63 -9.63 -10.06
N PHE A 141 -8.61 -10.34 -10.64
CA PHE A 141 -9.59 -9.78 -11.57
C PHE A 141 -10.48 -8.69 -11.00
N GLU A 142 -11.16 -8.92 -9.88
CA GLU A 142 -12.07 -7.94 -9.27
C GLU A 142 -11.30 -6.70 -8.81
N LEU A 143 -10.08 -6.90 -8.30
CA LEU A 143 -9.19 -5.83 -7.85
C LEU A 143 -8.75 -4.92 -9.00
N ILE A 144 -8.37 -5.51 -10.14
CA ILE A 144 -8.01 -4.76 -11.34
C ILE A 144 -9.20 -3.89 -11.79
N GLU A 145 -10.40 -4.44 -11.82
CA GLU A 145 -11.59 -3.70 -12.23
C GLU A 145 -11.95 -2.58 -11.24
N ASP A 146 -11.81 -2.81 -9.93
CA ASP A 146 -12.00 -1.78 -8.91
C ASP A 146 -10.98 -0.63 -9.07
N LEU A 147 -9.70 -0.94 -9.31
CA LEU A 147 -8.65 0.07 -9.57
C LEU A 147 -8.91 0.86 -10.85
N ARG A 148 -9.37 0.19 -11.92
CA ARG A 148 -9.73 0.85 -13.19
C ARG A 148 -10.88 1.82 -13.00
N ARG A 149 -11.93 1.38 -12.29
CA ARG A 149 -13.12 2.20 -12.03
C ARG A 149 -12.78 3.45 -11.23
N GLU A 150 -11.89 3.33 -10.26
CA GLU A 150 -11.47 4.44 -9.40
C GLU A 150 -10.59 5.45 -10.15
N TYR A 151 -9.47 5.00 -10.72
CA TYR A 151 -8.44 5.90 -11.26
C TYR A 151 -8.69 6.33 -12.71
N PHE A 152 -9.50 5.57 -13.45
CA PHE A 152 -9.79 5.81 -14.87
C PHE A 152 -11.30 5.74 -15.19
N PRO A 153 -12.17 6.49 -14.47
CA PRO A 153 -13.59 6.52 -14.77
C PRO A 153 -13.83 7.18 -16.14
N ASN A 154 -14.62 6.51 -16.99
CA ASN A 154 -15.09 7.03 -18.27
C ASN A 154 -15.81 8.38 -18.14
#